data_AF-A0A8C5FMM9-F1
#
_entry.id   AF-A0A8C5FMM9-F1
#
_cell.length_a   1.000
_cell.length_b   1.000
_cell.length_c   1.000
_cell.angle_alpha   90.00
_cell.angle_beta   90.00
_cell.angle_gamma   90.00
#
_symmetry.space_group_name_H-M   'P 1'
#
loop_
_entity.id
_entity.type
_entity.pdbx_description
1 polymer ?
#
loop_
_entity_poly.entity_id
_entity_poly.type
_entity_poly.pdbx_seq_one_letter_code
_entity_poly.pdbx_strand_id
1 'polypeptide(L)'
;MKLKIYSITDQDGEVRQRQKRFHTNTEQTPHRSTMLESHQICFLVLFLLFLPTASTIGILNSINDLKDIPFGRSVPKHSLVLLHWFANTIELTNNNRLELNFDPDQGDYGAHHYVNVQGFLDPLPFRHRYFTLGNINPLINNQRRSMPSYFTNDLNRLLRGEVLNRARIIFSYSSQDTVGQVFITQHYQASQGQGTVYDPEHTYRISINLLRELRVFSLDQHSELSEIGRDFGSSIDYYELSSLRNTWGQLACVGLLLFIVINQRNVHCRPNRAREPKRLPEHNYQGRSTPQMKNLQSYNNYRPPPQPRGEDQCLTVCLALGFLAVILIIAVAVYVDVHKFRY
;
A
#
# COMPACT_ATOMS: atom_id res chain seq x y z
N MET A 1 69.37 -56.99 58.71
CA MET A 1 69.15 -58.43 58.47
C MET A 1 67.68 -58.76 58.68
N LYS A 2 67.06 -59.42 57.68
CA LYS A 2 65.79 -60.19 57.67
C LYS A 2 64.42 -59.50 57.78
N LEU A 3 63.70 -59.63 56.66
CA LEU A 3 62.24 -59.64 56.45
C LEU A 3 61.53 -60.82 57.16
N LYS A 4 60.21 -60.65 57.37
CA LYS A 4 59.04 -61.45 56.90
C LYS A 4 57.93 -61.46 57.98
N ILE A 5 56.60 -61.53 57.75
CA ILE A 5 55.65 -61.56 56.62
C ILE A 5 54.20 -61.43 57.22
N TYR A 6 53.28 -60.91 56.41
CA TYR A 6 51.78 -60.91 56.33
C TYR A 6 50.94 -61.96 57.13
N SER A 7 49.61 -61.82 57.38
CA SER A 7 48.46 -61.52 56.47
C SER A 7 47.13 -61.19 57.24
N ILE A 8 46.23 -60.27 56.80
CA ILE A 8 44.97 -60.39 55.99
C ILE A 8 43.84 -61.18 56.74
N THR A 9 42.54 -60.82 56.90
CA THR A 9 41.49 -59.99 56.23
C THR A 9 40.31 -59.79 57.22
N ASP A 10 39.49 -58.72 57.08
CA ASP A 10 38.08 -58.79 56.59
C ASP A 10 37.38 -57.40 56.65
N GLN A 11 36.87 -56.94 55.51
CA GLN A 11 36.18 -55.66 55.29
C GLN A 11 34.80 -55.98 54.70
N ASP A 12 33.72 -56.00 55.49
CA ASP A 12 32.36 -56.06 54.90
C ASP A 12 31.20 -55.58 55.80
N GLY A 13 31.48 -54.81 56.86
CA GLY A 13 30.46 -54.34 57.81
C GLY A 13 29.92 -52.91 57.57
N GLU A 14 30.70 -52.01 56.96
CA GLU A 14 30.40 -50.56 56.97
C GLU A 14 29.60 -50.04 55.77
N VAL A 15 29.54 -50.78 54.66
CA VAL A 15 28.88 -50.28 53.43
C VAL A 15 27.35 -50.27 53.55
N ARG A 16 26.77 -51.12 54.42
CA ARG A 16 25.31 -51.30 54.51
C ARG A 16 24.59 -50.21 55.34
N GLN A 17 25.31 -49.38 56.11
CA GLN A 17 24.70 -48.27 56.86
C GLN A 17 24.72 -46.92 56.13
N ARG A 18 25.63 -46.70 55.17
CA ARG A 18 25.66 -45.45 54.40
C ARG A 18 24.57 -45.35 53.33
N GLN A 19 24.06 -46.47 52.83
CA GLN A 19 23.05 -46.48 51.77
C GLN A 19 21.61 -46.23 52.26
N LYS A 20 21.32 -46.39 53.56
CA LYS A 20 19.98 -46.12 54.13
C LYS A 20 19.74 -44.66 54.54
N ARG A 21 20.77 -43.81 54.60
CA ARG A 21 20.61 -42.38 54.97
C ARG A 21 20.42 -41.46 53.75
N PHE A 22 20.53 -41.97 52.53
CA PHE A 22 20.42 -41.18 51.29
C PHE A 22 19.05 -41.26 50.60
N HIS A 23 18.02 -41.86 51.20
CA HIS A 23 16.72 -42.07 50.54
C HIS A 23 15.48 -41.51 51.24
N THR A 24 15.65 -40.65 52.25
CA THR A 24 14.52 -39.92 52.85
C THR A 24 14.95 -38.51 53.18
N ASN A 25 14.79 -37.61 52.22
CA ASN A 25 14.22 -36.27 52.42
C ASN A 25 14.19 -35.56 51.07
N THR A 26 13.09 -35.84 50.36
CA THR A 26 12.47 -34.97 49.38
C THR A 26 12.08 -33.67 50.09
N GLU A 27 12.64 -32.53 49.72
CA GLU A 27 11.85 -31.30 49.71
C GLU A 27 12.33 -30.40 48.56
N GLN A 28 11.49 -30.37 47.54
CA GLN A 28 11.61 -29.57 46.34
C GLN A 28 11.53 -28.08 46.70
N THR A 29 12.55 -27.32 46.32
CA THR A 29 12.35 -25.93 45.91
C THR A 29 13.16 -25.65 44.64
N PRO A 30 12.61 -26.03 43.47
CA PRO A 30 12.76 -25.13 42.33
C PRO A 30 11.49 -25.16 41.46
N HIS A 31 10.66 -24.11 41.49
CA HIS A 31 9.70 -23.89 40.40
C HIS A 31 9.07 -22.49 40.33
N ARG A 32 9.34 -21.60 41.30
CA ARG A 32 8.70 -20.27 41.31
C ARG A 32 9.33 -19.25 40.36
N SER A 33 10.60 -19.41 39.98
CA SER A 33 11.29 -18.51 39.05
C SER A 33 10.93 -18.79 37.59
N THR A 34 10.91 -20.04 37.16
CA THR A 34 10.62 -20.43 35.76
C THR A 34 9.18 -20.19 35.35
N MET A 35 8.24 -20.28 36.30
CA MET A 35 6.82 -20.01 36.07
C MET A 35 6.54 -18.50 35.93
N LEU A 36 7.23 -17.65 36.70
CA LEU A 36 7.10 -16.20 36.57
C LEU A 36 7.65 -15.70 35.21
N GLU A 37 8.75 -16.28 34.75
CA GLU A 37 9.35 -15.99 33.44
C GLU A 37 8.45 -16.44 32.27
N SER A 38 7.82 -17.60 32.36
CA SER A 38 6.90 -18.08 31.31
C SER A 38 5.62 -17.25 31.21
N HIS A 39 5.06 -16.80 32.34
CA HIS A 39 3.93 -15.88 32.36
C HIS A 39 4.30 -14.52 31.76
N GLN A 40 5.46 -13.97 32.09
CA GLN A 40 5.93 -12.70 31.52
C GLN A 40 6.14 -12.79 30.00
N ILE A 41 6.68 -13.90 29.50
CA ILE A 41 6.84 -14.14 28.06
C ILE A 41 5.47 -14.26 27.37
N CYS A 42 4.51 -14.98 27.96
CA CYS A 42 3.14 -15.06 27.44
C CYS A 42 2.45 -13.70 27.40
N PHE A 43 2.59 -12.89 28.46
CA PHE A 43 2.06 -11.53 28.49
C PHE A 43 2.73 -10.62 27.47
N LEU A 44 4.04 -10.75 27.24
CA LEU A 44 4.77 -10.03 26.19
C LEU A 44 4.28 -10.44 24.80
N VAL A 45 4.10 -11.73 24.53
CA VAL A 45 3.60 -12.21 23.23
C VAL A 45 2.15 -11.74 22.99
N LEU A 46 1.28 -11.84 24.01
CA LEU A 46 -0.08 -11.29 23.94
C LEU A 46 -0.04 -9.77 23.72
N PHE A 47 0.79 -9.04 24.46
CA PHE A 47 0.94 -7.59 24.31
C PHE A 47 1.46 -7.20 22.91
N LEU A 48 2.41 -7.95 22.35
CA LEU A 48 2.91 -7.75 20.98
C LEU A 48 1.86 -8.08 19.91
N LEU A 49 0.94 -9.01 20.17
CA LEU A 49 -0.22 -9.31 19.30
C LEU A 49 -1.32 -8.24 19.39
N PHE A 50 -1.40 -7.51 20.50
CA PHE A 50 -2.33 -6.40 20.73
C PHE A 50 -1.74 -5.02 20.45
N LEU A 51 -0.45 -4.91 20.16
CA LEU A 51 0.10 -3.68 19.61
C LEU A 51 -0.62 -3.44 18.28
N PRO A 52 -1.33 -2.30 18.12
CA PRO A 52 -1.74 -1.89 16.80
C PRO A 52 -0.45 -1.80 15.99
N THR A 53 -0.26 -2.69 15.01
CA THR A 53 0.75 -2.45 14.00
C THR A 53 0.31 -1.12 13.41
N ALA A 54 1.10 -0.06 13.63
CA ALA A 54 0.89 1.18 12.93
C ALA A 54 0.89 0.80 11.46
N SER A 55 -0.30 0.82 10.83
CA SER A 55 -0.42 0.50 9.42
C SER A 55 0.49 1.48 8.73
N THR A 56 1.61 0.99 8.24
CA THR A 56 2.57 1.85 7.55
C THR A 56 1.90 2.20 6.25
N ILE A 57 1.37 3.42 6.17
CA ILE A 57 0.71 3.90 4.97
C ILE A 57 1.73 3.82 3.82
N GLY A 58 1.43 2.98 2.84
CA GLY A 58 2.27 2.83 1.66
C GLY A 58 2.41 4.16 0.92
N ILE A 59 3.62 4.47 0.46
CA ILE A 59 3.91 5.69 -0.30
C ILE A 59 3.90 5.34 -1.79
N LEU A 60 3.06 6.03 -2.56
CA LEU A 60 3.03 5.97 -4.01
C LEU A 60 3.93 7.06 -4.59
N ASN A 61 5.01 6.64 -5.21
CA ASN A 61 6.05 7.48 -5.79
C ASN A 61 5.88 7.73 -7.29
N SER A 62 5.24 6.81 -8.03
CA SER A 62 5.12 6.85 -9.49
C SER A 62 3.83 6.23 -10.02
N ILE A 63 3.53 6.42 -11.31
CA ILE A 63 2.41 5.78 -12.01
C ILE A 63 2.55 4.25 -12.02
N ASN A 64 3.77 3.71 -11.90
CA ASN A 64 3.95 2.28 -11.71
C ASN A 64 3.38 1.81 -10.39
N ASP A 65 3.56 2.55 -9.30
CA ASP A 65 3.05 2.16 -7.99
C ASP A 65 1.51 2.17 -7.97
N LEU A 66 0.88 2.97 -8.84
CA LEU A 66 -0.57 2.93 -9.03
C LEU A 66 -1.07 1.60 -9.65
N LYS A 67 -0.22 0.85 -10.37
CA LYS A 67 -0.60 -0.44 -10.98
C LYS A 67 -0.82 -1.55 -9.95
N ASP A 68 -0.18 -1.42 -8.78
CA ASP A 68 -0.32 -2.36 -7.68
C ASP A 68 -1.62 -2.13 -6.88
N ILE A 69 -2.28 -0.99 -7.10
CA ILE A 69 -3.57 -0.70 -6.45
C ILE A 69 -4.69 -1.44 -7.19
N PRO A 70 -5.61 -2.11 -6.47
CA PRO A 70 -6.71 -2.87 -7.04
C PRO A 70 -7.87 -1.97 -7.56
N PHE A 71 -7.56 -1.02 -8.43
CA PHE A 71 -8.53 -0.16 -9.11
C PHE A 71 -9.54 -0.99 -9.94
N GLY A 72 -10.83 -0.64 -9.84
CA GLY A 72 -11.93 -1.37 -10.44
C GLY A 72 -12.28 -2.70 -9.77
N ARG A 73 -11.61 -3.04 -8.65
CA ARG A 73 -11.91 -4.20 -7.80
C ARG A 73 -12.36 -3.73 -6.42
N SER A 74 -11.42 -3.53 -5.49
CA SER A 74 -11.73 -2.99 -4.16
C SER A 74 -11.62 -1.47 -4.10
N VAL A 75 -10.81 -0.84 -4.97
CA VAL A 75 -10.68 0.61 -5.09
C VAL A 75 -11.44 1.13 -6.33
N PRO A 76 -12.29 2.17 -6.22
CA PRO A 76 -12.92 2.84 -7.34
C PRO A 76 -11.91 3.34 -8.38
N LYS A 77 -12.14 3.07 -9.68
CA LYS A 77 -11.37 3.70 -10.78
C LYS A 77 -11.50 5.22 -10.75
N HIS A 78 -12.65 5.73 -10.29
CA HIS A 78 -12.89 7.16 -10.07
C HIS A 78 -11.85 7.79 -9.13
N SER A 79 -11.24 7.02 -8.23
CA SER A 79 -10.14 7.51 -7.39
C SER A 79 -8.95 7.99 -8.23
N LEU A 80 -8.64 7.32 -9.33
CA LEU A 80 -7.56 7.76 -10.22
C LEU A 80 -7.92 9.05 -10.98
N VAL A 81 -9.18 9.20 -11.37
CA VAL A 81 -9.67 10.44 -12.00
C VAL A 81 -9.61 11.62 -11.03
N LEU A 82 -10.00 11.37 -9.76
CA LEU A 82 -9.92 12.37 -8.71
C LEU A 82 -8.47 12.79 -8.42
N LEU A 83 -7.55 11.82 -8.35
CA LEU A 83 -6.12 12.07 -8.14
C LEU A 83 -5.49 12.85 -9.29
N HIS A 84 -5.83 12.48 -10.53
CA HIS A 84 -5.39 13.21 -11.73
C HIS A 84 -5.87 14.67 -11.70
N TRP A 85 -7.17 14.90 -11.43
CA TRP A 85 -7.71 16.26 -11.34
C TRP A 85 -7.01 17.08 -10.26
N PHE A 86 -6.82 16.51 -9.07
CA PHE A 86 -6.13 17.18 -7.96
C PHE A 86 -4.70 17.56 -8.33
N ALA A 87 -3.94 16.65 -8.94
CA ALA A 87 -2.57 16.91 -9.38
C ALA A 87 -2.46 18.08 -10.37
N ASN A 88 -3.46 18.25 -11.24
CA ASN A 88 -3.55 19.33 -12.23
C ASN A 88 -4.20 20.62 -11.69
N THR A 89 -4.81 20.58 -10.50
CA THR A 89 -5.48 21.73 -9.89
C THR A 89 -4.58 22.44 -8.88
N ILE A 90 -3.79 21.71 -8.08
CA ILE A 90 -2.85 22.31 -7.14
C ILE A 90 -1.69 23.00 -7.87
N GLU A 91 -1.06 23.98 -7.25
CA GLU A 91 0.15 24.60 -7.76
C GLU A 91 1.40 23.88 -7.25
N LEU A 92 2.39 23.67 -8.11
CA LEU A 92 3.67 23.08 -7.75
C LEU A 92 4.76 24.10 -8.05
N THR A 93 5.31 24.68 -7.00
CA THR A 93 6.36 25.69 -7.11
C THR A 93 7.72 25.07 -7.47
N ASN A 94 8.64 25.89 -7.96
CA ASN A 94 10.02 25.48 -8.25
C ASN A 94 10.77 24.92 -7.03
N ASN A 95 10.32 25.27 -5.82
CA ASN A 95 10.90 24.80 -4.56
C ASN A 95 10.22 23.53 -4.03
N ASN A 96 9.47 22.81 -4.88
CA ASN A 96 8.75 21.60 -4.51
C ASN A 96 7.70 21.81 -3.41
N ARG A 97 7.19 23.04 -3.26
CA ARG A 97 6.05 23.33 -2.39
C ARG A 97 4.77 23.15 -3.17
N LEU A 98 3.81 22.50 -2.55
CA LEU A 98 2.44 22.37 -3.05
C LEU A 98 1.60 23.48 -2.44
N GLU A 99 0.89 24.22 -3.28
CA GLU A 99 0.03 25.34 -2.88
C GLU A 99 -1.37 25.15 -3.47
N LEU A 100 -2.40 25.62 -2.77
CA LEU A 100 -3.77 25.59 -3.29
C LEU A 100 -4.08 26.88 -4.04
N ASN A 101 -4.81 26.76 -5.15
CA ASN A 101 -5.44 27.89 -5.85
C ASN A 101 -6.93 28.04 -5.50
N PHE A 102 -7.38 27.34 -4.47
CA PHE A 102 -8.76 27.33 -3.96
C PHE A 102 -8.77 27.30 -2.44
N ASP A 103 -9.90 27.69 -1.85
CA ASP A 103 -10.04 27.79 -0.40
C ASP A 103 -10.84 26.60 0.16
N PRO A 104 -10.19 25.64 0.84
CA PRO A 104 -10.88 24.48 1.37
C PRO A 104 -11.72 24.79 2.62
N ASP A 105 -11.49 25.91 3.32
CA ASP A 105 -12.34 26.36 4.44
C ASP A 105 -13.69 26.89 3.93
N GLN A 106 -13.75 27.36 2.69
CA GLN A 106 -15.00 27.80 2.01
C GLN A 106 -15.73 26.66 1.29
N GLY A 107 -15.20 25.44 1.39
CA GLY A 107 -15.78 24.25 0.77
C GLY A 107 -15.69 24.21 -0.76
N ASP A 108 -14.72 24.93 -1.35
CA ASP A 108 -14.41 24.82 -2.77
C ASP A 108 -14.21 23.34 -3.16
N TYR A 109 -14.84 22.94 -4.26
CA TYR A 109 -14.85 21.57 -4.80
C TYR A 109 -15.45 20.50 -3.86
N GLY A 110 -16.23 20.92 -2.86
CA GLY A 110 -16.78 20.04 -1.83
C GLY A 110 -15.76 19.65 -0.75
N ALA A 111 -14.66 20.40 -0.64
CA ALA A 111 -13.68 20.22 0.42
C ALA A 111 -14.31 20.48 1.80
N HIS A 112 -13.83 19.79 2.83
CA HIS A 112 -14.20 20.06 4.21
C HIS A 112 -13.15 19.49 5.17
N HIS A 113 -13.20 19.88 6.44
CA HIS A 113 -12.30 19.36 7.45
C HIS A 113 -12.40 17.84 7.58
N TYR A 114 -11.24 17.19 7.64
CA TYR A 114 -11.11 15.79 7.98
C TYR A 114 -10.57 15.67 9.41
N VAL A 115 -11.30 14.95 10.25
CA VAL A 115 -10.87 14.67 11.62
C VAL A 115 -10.29 13.26 11.67
N ASN A 116 -8.99 13.15 11.93
CA ASN A 116 -8.27 11.89 12.06
C ASN A 116 -8.57 11.20 13.42
N VAL A 117 -9.84 10.91 13.70
CA VAL A 117 -10.30 10.33 14.98
C VAL A 117 -9.68 8.96 15.21
N GLN A 118 -9.54 8.16 14.16
CA GLN A 118 -8.99 6.81 14.21
C GLN A 118 -7.46 6.78 14.31
N GLY A 119 -6.79 7.93 14.12
CA GLY A 119 -5.35 8.07 14.35
C GLY A 119 -4.46 7.31 13.37
N PHE A 120 -4.95 6.87 12.21
CA PHE A 120 -4.14 6.13 11.24
C PHE A 120 -3.26 7.06 10.37
N LEU A 121 -3.60 8.35 10.26
CA LEU A 121 -2.71 9.35 9.66
C LEU A 121 -1.75 9.93 10.70
N ASP A 122 -0.59 10.39 10.23
CA ASP A 122 0.38 11.07 11.08
C ASP A 122 -0.22 12.33 11.75
N PRO A 123 0.16 12.62 13.00
CA PRO A 123 -0.16 13.90 13.64
C PRO A 123 0.38 15.09 12.83
N LEU A 124 -0.37 16.18 12.85
CA LEU A 124 0.01 17.40 12.13
C LEU A 124 0.80 18.37 12.99
N PRO A 125 1.74 19.13 12.41
CA PRO A 125 2.38 20.26 13.09
C PRO A 125 1.34 21.31 13.50
N PHE A 126 1.74 22.19 14.41
CA PHE A 126 0.91 23.33 14.83
C PHE A 126 0.41 24.13 13.60
N ARG A 127 -0.86 24.55 13.64
CA ARG A 127 -1.57 25.30 12.56
C ARG A 127 -1.75 24.56 11.24
N HIS A 128 -1.59 23.24 11.22
CA HIS A 128 -1.98 22.42 10.08
C HIS A 128 -3.28 21.69 10.40
N ARG A 129 -4.16 21.57 9.40
CA ARG A 129 -5.42 20.83 9.48
C ARG A 129 -5.53 19.88 8.32
N TYR A 130 -6.14 18.71 8.53
CA TYR A 130 -6.50 17.84 7.42
C TYR A 130 -7.82 18.32 6.80
N PHE A 131 -7.86 18.26 5.49
CA PHE A 131 -9.06 18.41 4.68
C PHE A 131 -9.25 17.17 3.83
N THR A 132 -10.49 16.92 3.44
CA THR A 132 -10.86 15.86 2.51
C THR A 132 -11.61 16.43 1.33
N LEU A 133 -11.42 15.84 0.17
CA LEU A 133 -12.02 16.21 -1.11
C LEU A 133 -12.53 14.96 -1.82
N GLY A 134 -13.51 15.12 -2.70
CA GLY A 134 -14.02 14.04 -3.56
C GLY A 134 -15.50 13.77 -3.35
N ASN A 135 -16.17 14.55 -2.50
CA ASN A 135 -17.61 14.50 -2.35
C ASN A 135 -18.29 15.15 -3.57
N ILE A 136 -18.68 14.35 -4.56
CA ILE A 136 -19.31 14.81 -5.79
C ILE A 136 -20.83 14.99 -5.67
N ASN A 137 -21.40 14.89 -4.46
CA ASN A 137 -22.83 15.16 -4.24
C ASN A 137 -23.13 16.61 -4.63
N PRO A 138 -24.03 16.88 -5.59
CA PRO A 138 -24.30 18.23 -6.07
C PRO A 138 -24.85 19.15 -4.97
N LEU A 139 -25.48 18.64 -3.91
CA LEU A 139 -25.96 19.46 -2.78
C LEU A 139 -24.84 19.96 -1.87
N ILE A 140 -23.68 19.32 -1.92
CA ILE A 140 -22.48 19.71 -1.16
C ILE A 140 -21.49 20.42 -2.09
N ASN A 141 -21.41 19.98 -3.34
CA ASN A 141 -20.48 20.45 -4.34
C ASN A 141 -20.99 21.69 -5.12
N ASN A 142 -22.20 22.17 -4.88
CA ASN A 142 -22.75 23.41 -5.45
C ASN A 142 -22.47 24.65 -4.59
N GLN A 143 -21.47 24.59 -3.72
CA GLN A 143 -21.03 25.77 -2.98
C GLN A 143 -20.31 26.74 -3.94
N ARG A 144 -19.26 27.43 -3.48
CA ARG A 144 -18.64 28.54 -4.21
C ARG A 144 -17.97 28.11 -5.52
N ARG A 145 -17.26 26.97 -5.53
CA ARG A 145 -16.65 26.36 -6.72
C ARG A 145 -17.03 24.90 -6.78
N SER A 146 -17.67 24.49 -7.86
CA SER A 146 -18.03 23.09 -8.07
C SER A 146 -16.93 22.31 -8.76
N MET A 147 -16.88 21.01 -8.48
CA MET A 147 -16.12 20.03 -9.25
C MET A 147 -16.49 20.14 -10.72
N PRO A 148 -15.52 19.90 -11.63
CA PRO A 148 -15.81 19.90 -13.06
C PRO A 148 -17.00 19.02 -13.39
N SER A 149 -17.86 19.47 -14.31
CA SER A 149 -19.11 18.80 -14.66
C SER A 149 -18.92 17.32 -15.04
N TYR A 150 -17.76 16.98 -15.61
CA TYR A 150 -17.44 15.60 -16.00
C TYR A 150 -17.39 14.62 -14.82
N PHE A 151 -17.18 15.08 -13.57
CA PHE A 151 -17.20 14.24 -12.37
C PHE A 151 -18.56 13.58 -12.08
N THR A 152 -19.63 14.07 -12.72
CA THR A 152 -20.98 13.55 -12.55
C THR A 152 -21.39 12.68 -13.74
N ASN A 153 -22.00 13.27 -14.76
CA ASN A 153 -22.67 12.54 -15.83
C ASN A 153 -21.71 11.80 -16.76
N ASP A 154 -20.57 12.41 -17.11
CA ASP A 154 -19.61 11.79 -18.03
C ASP A 154 -18.91 10.58 -17.41
N LEU A 155 -18.42 10.70 -16.18
CA LEU A 155 -17.75 9.57 -15.52
C LEU A 155 -18.70 8.41 -15.24
N ASN A 156 -19.96 8.66 -14.89
CA ASN A 156 -20.97 7.60 -14.78
C ASN A 156 -21.06 6.77 -16.08
N ARG A 157 -21.08 7.46 -17.24
CA ARG A 157 -21.13 6.82 -18.56
C ARG A 157 -19.81 6.12 -18.92
N LEU A 158 -18.66 6.74 -18.64
CA LEU A 158 -17.34 6.25 -19.03
C LEU A 158 -16.85 5.08 -18.16
N LEU A 159 -17.14 5.11 -16.86
CA LEU A 159 -16.67 4.11 -15.90
C LEU A 159 -17.62 2.92 -15.70
N ARG A 160 -18.84 2.99 -16.26
CA ARG A 160 -19.86 1.93 -16.40
C ARG A 160 -20.04 1.04 -15.16
N GLY A 161 -21.00 1.38 -14.31
CA GLY A 161 -21.43 0.53 -13.19
C GLY A 161 -20.58 0.67 -11.93
N GLU A 162 -19.69 1.66 -11.90
CA GLU A 162 -18.90 1.97 -10.72
C GLU A 162 -19.72 2.78 -9.70
N VAL A 163 -19.56 2.45 -8.42
CA VAL A 163 -20.13 3.25 -7.32
C VAL A 163 -19.29 4.52 -7.16
N LEU A 164 -19.80 5.61 -7.72
CA LEU A 164 -19.17 6.93 -7.59
C LEU A 164 -19.28 7.47 -6.16
N ASN A 165 -18.60 8.59 -5.92
CA ASN A 165 -18.58 9.32 -4.66
C ASN A 165 -17.97 8.58 -3.45
N ARG A 166 -17.25 7.47 -3.68
CA ARG A 166 -16.45 6.81 -2.63
C ARG A 166 -15.02 7.32 -2.55
N ALA A 167 -14.43 7.69 -3.68
CA ALA A 167 -13.06 8.17 -3.77
C ALA A 167 -12.84 9.45 -2.95
N ARG A 168 -11.73 9.52 -2.22
CA ARG A 168 -11.35 10.68 -1.43
C ARG A 168 -9.88 11.02 -1.58
N ILE A 169 -9.57 12.30 -1.49
CA ILE A 169 -8.21 12.78 -1.27
C ILE A 169 -8.21 13.46 0.09
N ILE A 170 -7.30 13.05 0.96
CA ILE A 170 -7.03 13.76 2.21
C ILE A 170 -5.73 14.54 2.01
N PHE A 171 -5.69 15.79 2.43
CA PHE A 171 -4.47 16.57 2.42
C PHE A 171 -4.34 17.42 3.67
N SER A 172 -3.11 17.62 4.14
CA SER A 172 -2.83 18.56 5.21
C SER A 172 -2.61 19.95 4.63
N TYR A 173 -3.22 20.96 5.23
CA TYR A 173 -3.15 22.34 4.80
C TYR A 173 -2.76 23.24 5.97
N SER A 174 -1.78 24.11 5.74
CA SER A 174 -1.32 25.09 6.72
C SER A 174 -1.98 26.45 6.51
N SER A 175 -1.95 27.31 7.53
CA SER A 175 -2.39 28.70 7.43
C SER A 175 -1.52 29.59 6.52
N GLN A 176 -0.48 29.04 5.88
CA GLN A 176 0.39 29.70 4.90
C GLN A 176 0.14 29.13 3.49
N ASP A 177 -1.08 28.67 3.24
CA ASP A 177 -1.56 28.13 1.97
C ASP A 177 -0.74 26.96 1.39
N THR A 178 0.02 26.28 2.25
CA THR A 178 0.91 25.20 1.86
C THR A 178 0.28 23.85 2.16
N VAL A 179 0.24 23.00 1.14
CA VAL A 179 -0.13 21.60 1.24
C VAL A 179 1.09 20.78 1.66
N GLY A 180 0.93 19.98 2.71
CA GLY A 180 1.95 19.08 3.23
C GLY A 180 1.76 17.65 2.71
N GLN A 181 1.17 16.80 3.54
CA GLN A 181 0.87 15.42 3.22
C GLN A 181 -0.37 15.32 2.33
N VAL A 182 -0.34 14.43 1.36
CA VAL A 182 -1.48 14.10 0.48
C VAL A 182 -1.68 12.60 0.51
N PHE A 183 -2.93 12.17 0.58
CA PHE A 183 -3.32 10.78 0.61
C PHE A 183 -4.47 10.55 -0.36
N ILE A 184 -4.45 9.42 -1.05
CA ILE A 184 -5.63 8.88 -1.72
C ILE A 184 -6.26 7.82 -0.82
N THR A 185 -7.58 7.84 -0.73
CA THR A 185 -8.35 6.92 0.11
C THR A 185 -9.76 6.76 -0.45
N GLN A 186 -10.61 6.05 0.27
CA GLN A 186 -12.01 5.83 -0.06
C GLN A 186 -12.87 5.72 1.19
N HIS A 187 -14.18 5.90 1.02
CA HIS A 187 -15.13 5.31 1.96
C HIS A 187 -15.27 3.81 1.71
N TYR A 188 -15.63 3.07 2.76
CA TYR A 188 -16.06 1.69 2.65
C TYR A 188 -17.20 1.52 1.63
N GLN A 189 -17.40 0.29 1.15
CA GLN A 189 -18.54 0.01 0.29
C GLN A 189 -19.83 0.10 1.12
N ALA A 190 -20.91 0.59 0.50
CA ALA A 190 -22.22 0.68 1.17
C ALA A 190 -22.69 -0.70 1.71
N SER A 191 -22.37 -1.78 0.99
CA SER A 191 -22.65 -3.17 1.38
C SER A 191 -21.96 -3.61 2.67
N GLN A 192 -20.88 -2.94 3.08
CA GLN A 192 -20.15 -3.25 4.31
C GLN A 192 -20.78 -2.58 5.55
N GLY A 193 -21.83 -1.79 5.38
CA GLY A 193 -22.59 -1.21 6.50
C GLY A 193 -21.84 -0.15 7.32
N GLN A 194 -20.69 0.33 6.84
CA GLN A 194 -19.85 1.29 7.57
C GLN A 194 -20.10 2.76 7.19
N GLY A 195 -21.16 3.03 6.40
CA GLY A 195 -21.58 4.40 6.08
C GLY A 195 -20.49 5.25 5.42
N THR A 196 -20.16 6.39 6.04
CA THR A 196 -19.17 7.37 5.58
C THR A 196 -17.79 7.19 6.24
N VAL A 197 -17.54 6.03 6.84
CA VAL A 197 -16.22 5.74 7.43
C VAL A 197 -15.19 5.55 6.32
N TYR A 198 -13.97 6.05 6.56
CA TYR A 198 -12.84 5.93 5.66
C TYR A 198 -12.19 4.56 5.79
N ASP A 199 -11.69 4.05 4.67
CA ASP A 199 -11.07 2.73 4.58
C ASP A 199 -9.53 2.85 4.70
N PRO A 200 -8.95 2.59 5.89
CA PRO A 200 -7.51 2.70 6.11
C PRO A 200 -6.70 1.65 5.32
N GLU A 201 -7.30 0.50 4.97
CA GLU A 201 -6.60 -0.56 4.20
C GLU A 201 -6.32 -0.11 2.76
N HIS A 202 -7.17 0.76 2.23
CA HIS A 202 -7.02 1.35 0.90
C HIS A 202 -6.66 2.84 0.98
N THR A 203 -5.82 3.20 1.96
CA THR A 203 -5.24 4.54 2.08
C THR A 203 -3.76 4.52 1.77
N TYR A 204 -3.34 5.42 0.87
CA TYR A 204 -1.95 5.51 0.42
C TYR A 204 -1.49 6.96 0.40
N ARG A 205 -0.24 7.20 0.81
CA ARG A 205 0.38 8.52 0.77
C ARG A 205 0.89 8.79 -0.63
N ILE A 206 0.60 9.97 -1.15
CA ILE A 206 0.99 10.41 -2.49
C ILE A 206 2.27 11.24 -2.38
N SER A 207 3.29 10.85 -3.14
CA SER A 207 4.51 11.66 -3.26
C SER A 207 4.32 12.83 -4.25
N ILE A 208 5.22 13.80 -4.15
CA ILE A 208 5.32 14.87 -5.15
C ILE A 208 5.74 14.37 -6.54
N ASN A 209 6.49 13.28 -6.62
CA ASN A 209 6.94 12.70 -7.89
C ASN A 209 5.75 12.14 -8.67
N LEU A 210 4.85 11.43 -7.97
CA LEU A 210 3.62 10.95 -8.57
C LEU A 210 2.75 12.10 -9.07
N LEU A 211 2.60 13.17 -8.29
CA LEU A 211 1.86 14.36 -8.73
C LEU A 211 2.45 14.97 -10.01
N ARG A 212 3.78 14.98 -10.16
CA ARG A 212 4.44 15.43 -11.41
C ARG A 212 4.15 14.52 -12.58
N GLU A 213 4.23 13.20 -12.41
CA GLU A 213 3.92 12.27 -13.49
C GLU A 213 2.47 12.39 -13.95
N LEU A 214 1.53 12.57 -13.02
CA LEU A 214 0.10 12.78 -13.34
C LEU A 214 -0.16 14.06 -14.14
N ARG A 215 0.66 15.11 -13.98
CA ARG A 215 0.58 16.35 -14.78
C ARG A 215 0.99 16.16 -16.24
N VAL A 216 1.77 15.12 -16.56
CA VAL A 216 2.06 14.78 -17.95
C VAL A 216 0.77 14.39 -18.69
N PHE A 217 -0.22 13.84 -17.96
CA PHE A 217 -1.54 13.52 -18.50
C PHE A 217 -2.51 14.72 -18.47
N SER A 218 -2.04 15.95 -18.70
CA SER A 218 -2.91 17.14 -18.74
C SER A 218 -3.99 17.04 -19.83
N LEU A 219 -5.17 17.61 -19.57
CA LEU A 219 -6.29 17.68 -20.53
C LEU A 219 -5.92 18.46 -21.81
N ASP A 220 -4.88 19.30 -21.79
CA ASP A 220 -4.48 20.07 -22.97
C ASP A 220 -3.64 19.26 -23.98
N GLN A 221 -3.14 18.07 -23.61
CA GLN A 221 -2.18 17.29 -24.40
C GLN A 221 -2.80 16.21 -25.29
N HIS A 222 -4.04 16.40 -25.75
CA HIS A 222 -4.77 15.42 -26.56
C HIS A 222 -4.04 14.93 -27.82
N SER A 223 -3.29 15.80 -28.48
CA SER A 223 -2.53 15.46 -29.69
C SER A 223 -1.35 14.53 -29.41
N GLU A 224 -0.77 14.57 -28.20
CA GLU A 224 0.47 13.88 -27.83
C GLU A 224 0.26 12.51 -27.15
N LEU A 225 -0.98 12.04 -27.04
CA LEU A 225 -1.32 10.81 -26.30
C LEU A 225 -0.48 9.57 -26.65
N SER A 226 -0.08 9.39 -27.92
CA SER A 226 0.80 8.28 -28.31
C SER A 226 2.21 8.43 -27.74
N GLU A 227 2.74 9.65 -27.70
CA GLU A 227 4.04 9.96 -27.09
C GLU A 227 3.99 9.76 -25.58
N ILE A 228 2.98 10.33 -24.91
CA ILE A 228 2.75 10.13 -23.48
C ILE A 228 2.63 8.63 -23.15
N GLY A 229 1.79 7.90 -23.89
CA GLY A 229 1.63 6.47 -23.69
C GLY A 229 2.95 5.72 -23.77
N ARG A 230 3.78 6.02 -24.77
CA ARG A 230 5.11 5.40 -24.95
C ARG A 230 6.08 5.76 -23.82
N ASP A 231 6.08 7.01 -23.37
CA ASP A 231 6.94 7.48 -22.28
C ASP A 231 6.64 6.71 -20.98
N PHE A 232 5.37 6.37 -20.76
CA PHE A 232 4.92 5.51 -19.65
C PHE A 232 4.83 4.02 -20.01
N GLY A 233 5.55 3.57 -21.05
CA GLY A 233 5.67 2.14 -21.40
C GLY A 233 4.38 1.45 -21.82
N SER A 234 3.37 2.23 -22.25
CA SER A 234 2.12 1.68 -22.74
C SER A 234 2.31 0.95 -24.06
N SER A 235 1.76 -0.25 -24.16
CA SER A 235 1.61 -1.00 -25.41
C SER A 235 0.32 -0.67 -26.17
N ILE A 236 -0.34 0.46 -25.87
CA ILE A 236 -1.60 0.83 -26.55
C ILE A 236 -1.34 0.96 -28.05
N ASP A 237 -2.13 0.25 -28.86
CA ASP A 237 -1.99 0.32 -30.32
C ASP A 237 -2.77 1.51 -30.91
N TYR A 238 -2.61 1.74 -32.21
CA TYR A 238 -3.27 2.85 -32.90
C TYR A 238 -4.81 2.75 -32.86
N TYR A 239 -5.36 1.54 -33.01
CA TYR A 239 -6.81 1.33 -33.02
C TYR A 239 -7.40 1.48 -31.62
N GLU A 240 -6.73 0.94 -30.60
CA GLU A 240 -7.09 1.14 -29.20
C GLU A 240 -7.04 2.62 -28.83
N LEU A 241 -5.97 3.32 -29.21
CA LEU A 241 -5.83 4.74 -28.92
C LEU A 241 -6.89 5.59 -29.66
N SER A 242 -7.22 5.23 -30.89
CA SER A 242 -8.31 5.87 -31.66
C SER A 242 -9.68 5.64 -31.00
N SER A 243 -9.96 4.40 -30.60
CA SER A 243 -11.19 4.04 -29.86
C SER A 243 -11.28 4.78 -28.53
N LEU A 244 -10.15 4.90 -27.83
CA LEU A 244 -10.03 5.65 -26.58
C LEU A 244 -10.37 7.12 -26.80
N ARG A 245 -9.79 7.76 -27.82
CA ARG A 245 -10.11 9.16 -28.19
C ARG A 245 -11.60 9.34 -28.50
N ASN A 246 -12.19 8.42 -29.27
CA ASN A 246 -13.60 8.49 -29.62
C ASN A 246 -14.52 8.31 -28.41
N THR A 247 -14.13 7.44 -27.47
CA THR A 247 -14.93 7.14 -26.28
C THR A 247 -14.83 8.22 -25.22
N TRP A 248 -13.60 8.67 -24.93
CA TRP A 248 -13.28 9.58 -23.84
C TRP A 248 -13.30 11.06 -24.26
N GLY A 249 -13.21 11.38 -25.55
CA GLY A 249 -13.22 12.74 -26.06
C GLY A 249 -12.16 13.62 -25.40
N GLN A 250 -12.61 14.72 -24.78
CA GLN A 250 -11.77 15.64 -24.01
C GLN A 250 -11.15 15.03 -22.73
N LEU A 251 -11.53 13.81 -22.37
CA LEU A 251 -10.93 13.08 -21.25
C LEU A 251 -9.98 11.97 -21.71
N ALA A 252 -9.58 11.94 -22.99
CA ALA A 252 -8.71 10.89 -23.51
C ALA A 252 -7.36 10.78 -22.78
N CYS A 253 -6.81 11.87 -22.20
CA CYS A 253 -5.63 11.77 -21.34
C CYS A 253 -5.89 10.96 -20.07
N VAL A 254 -7.05 11.16 -19.43
CA VAL A 254 -7.52 10.39 -18.27
C VAL A 254 -7.82 8.94 -18.67
N GLY A 255 -8.44 8.73 -19.83
CA GLY A 255 -8.69 7.41 -20.37
C GLY A 255 -7.40 6.63 -20.61
N LEU A 256 -6.36 7.28 -21.14
CA LEU A 256 -5.05 6.68 -21.35
C LEU A 256 -4.38 6.34 -20.02
N LEU A 257 -4.44 7.24 -19.02
CA LEU A 257 -3.94 6.98 -17.68
C LEU A 257 -4.61 5.73 -17.06
N LEU A 258 -5.94 5.63 -17.15
CA LEU A 258 -6.69 4.46 -16.67
C LEU A 258 -6.29 3.20 -17.43
N PHE A 259 -6.11 3.27 -18.74
CA PHE A 259 -5.65 2.14 -19.55
C PHE A 259 -4.27 1.64 -19.08
N ILE A 260 -3.32 2.55 -18.87
CA ILE A 260 -1.97 2.21 -18.40
C ILE A 260 -2.02 1.59 -17.00
N VAL A 261 -2.77 2.19 -16.07
CA VAL A 261 -2.79 1.75 -14.66
C VAL A 261 -3.58 0.45 -14.49
N ILE A 262 -4.71 0.30 -15.16
CA ILE A 262 -5.64 -0.82 -14.93
C ILE A 262 -5.41 -1.97 -15.90
N ASN A 263 -5.37 -1.68 -17.21
CA ASN A 263 -5.31 -2.73 -18.23
C ASN A 263 -3.89 -3.28 -18.39
N GLN A 264 -2.88 -2.44 -18.13
CA GLN A 264 -1.47 -2.79 -18.26
C GLN A 264 -0.76 -2.93 -16.90
N ARG A 265 -1.50 -3.30 -15.85
CA ARG A 265 -0.97 -3.44 -14.49
C ARG A 265 0.25 -4.36 -14.35
N ASN A 266 0.39 -5.34 -15.23
CA ASN A 266 1.54 -6.28 -15.25
C ASN A 266 2.74 -5.77 -16.08
N VAL A 267 2.62 -4.62 -16.73
CA VAL A 267 3.66 -4.02 -17.57
C VAL A 267 4.25 -2.86 -16.80
N HIS A 268 5.57 -2.82 -16.60
CA HIS A 268 6.22 -1.72 -15.89
C HIS A 268 6.53 -0.56 -16.87
N CYS A 269 6.18 0.67 -16.49
CA CYS A 269 6.58 1.90 -17.17
C CYS A 269 8.11 1.99 -17.15
N ARG A 270 8.71 2.48 -18.23
CA ARG A 270 10.14 2.81 -18.23
C ARG A 270 10.34 4.10 -17.44
N PRO A 271 11.38 4.23 -16.60
CA PRO A 271 11.69 5.50 -15.96
C PRO A 271 11.99 6.53 -17.05
N ASN A 272 11.31 7.68 -16.97
CA ASN A 272 11.54 8.83 -17.84
C ASN A 272 13.03 9.16 -17.85
N ARG A 273 13.72 9.01 -18.99
CA ARG A 273 14.92 9.83 -19.23
C ARG A 273 14.41 11.26 -19.22
N ALA A 274 14.88 12.06 -18.26
CA ALA A 274 14.57 13.47 -18.19
C ALA A 274 14.60 14.05 -19.61
N ARG A 275 13.47 14.58 -20.09
CA ARG A 275 13.42 15.31 -21.36
C ARG A 275 14.45 16.43 -21.22
N GLU A 276 15.61 16.28 -21.88
CA GLU A 276 16.46 17.42 -22.18
C GLU A 276 15.55 18.48 -22.83
N PRO A 277 15.61 19.75 -22.41
CA PRO A 277 14.75 20.77 -22.98
C PRO A 277 14.98 20.80 -24.49
N LYS A 278 13.94 20.46 -25.26
CA LYS A 278 13.95 20.55 -26.74
C LYS A 278 14.35 21.99 -27.09
N ARG A 279 15.57 22.19 -27.62
CA ARG A 279 15.97 23.47 -28.20
C ARG A 279 14.97 23.79 -29.32
N LEU A 280 14.51 25.04 -29.33
CA LEU A 280 13.66 25.60 -30.40
C LEU A 280 14.30 25.34 -31.77
N PRO A 281 13.53 24.89 -32.78
CA PRO A 281 14.10 24.56 -34.08
C PRO A 281 14.47 25.83 -34.86
N GLU A 282 15.75 25.92 -35.17
CA GLU A 282 16.32 26.90 -36.11
C GLU A 282 15.97 26.49 -37.56
N HIS A 283 15.64 27.48 -38.37
CA HIS A 283 15.10 27.34 -39.72
C HIS A 283 16.04 26.64 -40.72
N ASN A 284 15.46 25.70 -41.50
CA ASN A 284 15.74 25.26 -42.88
C ASN A 284 17.19 25.17 -43.39
N TYR A 285 17.53 24.00 -43.98
CA TYR A 285 17.85 23.90 -45.43
C TYR A 285 17.66 22.45 -45.95
N GLN A 286 17.21 22.36 -47.19
CA GLN A 286 16.91 21.16 -47.99
C GLN A 286 18.07 20.16 -48.12
N GLY A 287 17.74 18.86 -48.17
CA GLY A 287 18.69 17.82 -48.54
C GLY A 287 18.04 16.44 -48.73
N ARG A 288 17.68 16.16 -49.98
CA ARG A 288 17.17 14.90 -50.55
C ARG A 288 18.12 13.71 -50.29
N SER A 289 17.62 12.59 -49.74
CA SER A 289 17.84 11.21 -50.24
C SER A 289 17.32 10.15 -49.25
N THR A 290 16.41 9.31 -49.72
CA THR A 290 16.04 8.00 -49.15
C THR A 290 17.24 7.04 -49.17
N PRO A 291 17.33 6.13 -48.20
CA PRO A 291 17.76 4.77 -48.51
C PRO A 291 16.76 3.70 -48.08
N GLN A 292 16.68 2.71 -48.96
CA GLN A 292 15.82 1.55 -48.94
C GLN A 292 16.06 0.61 -47.75
N MET A 293 14.97 -0.10 -47.42
CA MET A 293 14.93 -1.29 -46.56
C MET A 293 16.06 -2.27 -46.89
N LYS A 294 16.86 -2.61 -45.88
CA LYS A 294 17.54 -3.91 -45.83
C LYS A 294 16.72 -4.83 -44.94
N ASN A 295 16.20 -5.88 -45.55
CA ASN A 295 15.70 -7.08 -44.88
C ASN A 295 16.75 -7.62 -43.92
N LEU A 296 16.35 -7.86 -42.67
CA LEU A 296 16.95 -8.91 -41.85
C LEU A 296 15.82 -9.74 -41.24
N GLN A 297 15.47 -10.81 -41.93
CA GLN A 297 14.85 -11.97 -41.32
C GLN A 297 15.84 -12.54 -40.29
N SER A 298 15.46 -12.59 -39.02
CA SER A 298 15.80 -13.64 -38.06
C SER A 298 15.45 -13.15 -36.66
N TYR A 299 14.41 -13.73 -36.04
CA TYR A 299 14.35 -14.09 -34.61
C TYR A 299 12.95 -14.64 -34.29
N ASN A 300 12.57 -15.75 -34.94
CA ASN A 300 11.58 -16.66 -34.37
C ASN A 300 12.36 -17.81 -33.75
N ASN A 301 12.65 -17.71 -32.45
CA ASN A 301 12.94 -18.82 -31.54
C ASN A 301 13.01 -18.25 -30.12
N TYR A 302 11.85 -18.07 -29.50
CA TYR A 302 11.75 -17.88 -28.05
C TYR A 302 10.95 -19.04 -27.46
N ARG A 303 11.62 -19.87 -26.66
CA ARG A 303 11.02 -20.90 -25.81
C ARG A 303 10.72 -20.24 -24.45
N PRO A 304 9.48 -20.26 -23.95
CA PRO A 304 9.19 -19.67 -22.64
C PRO A 304 9.89 -20.48 -21.53
N PRO A 305 10.39 -19.81 -20.48
CA PRO A 305 10.94 -20.51 -19.30
C PRO A 305 9.83 -21.24 -18.54
N PRO A 306 10.15 -22.35 -17.84
CA PRO A 306 9.17 -23.08 -17.05
C PRO A 306 8.62 -22.19 -15.92
N GLN A 307 7.29 -22.21 -15.77
CA GLN A 307 6.59 -21.49 -14.71
C GLN A 307 7.04 -21.97 -13.32
N PRO A 308 7.36 -21.07 -12.37
CA PRO A 308 7.55 -21.46 -10.99
C PRO A 308 6.19 -21.83 -10.37
N ARG A 309 5.99 -23.13 -10.10
CA ARG A 309 4.99 -23.58 -9.11
C ARG A 309 5.51 -23.19 -7.73
N GLY A 310 5.01 -22.09 -7.18
CA GLY A 310 5.45 -21.61 -5.87
C GLY A 310 4.40 -20.85 -5.06
N GLU A 311 3.12 -20.87 -5.46
CA GLU A 311 2.08 -20.10 -4.75
C GLU A 311 1.33 -20.90 -3.67
N ASP A 312 1.48 -22.23 -3.62
CA ASP A 312 0.74 -23.08 -2.66
C ASP A 312 1.50 -23.32 -1.34
N GLN A 313 2.81 -23.07 -1.30
CA GLN A 313 3.63 -23.31 -0.10
C GLN A 313 3.43 -22.23 0.96
N CYS A 314 3.23 -20.97 0.56
CA CYS A 314 3.05 -19.86 1.52
C CYS A 314 1.70 -19.96 2.23
N LEU A 315 0.61 -20.26 1.50
CA LEU A 315 -0.71 -20.42 2.09
C LEU A 315 -0.77 -21.60 3.07
N THR A 316 -0.11 -22.72 2.72
CA THR A 316 -0.07 -23.91 3.59
C THR A 316 0.74 -23.66 4.86
N VAL A 317 1.86 -22.92 4.76
CA VAL A 317 2.65 -22.50 5.93
C VAL A 317 1.86 -21.52 6.80
N CYS A 318 1.15 -20.55 6.22
CA CYS A 318 0.31 -19.61 6.96
C CYS A 318 -0.87 -20.30 7.67
N LEU A 319 -1.53 -21.26 7.01
CA LEU A 319 -2.60 -22.06 7.62
C LEU A 319 -2.06 -22.96 8.74
N ALA A 320 -0.87 -23.55 8.58
CA ALA A 320 -0.25 -24.36 9.62
C ALA A 320 0.15 -23.52 10.85
N LEU A 321 0.69 -22.32 10.64
CA LEU A 321 1.02 -21.38 11.72
C LEU A 321 -0.24 -20.88 12.44
N GLY A 322 -1.30 -20.57 11.70
CA GLY A 322 -2.60 -20.21 12.27
C GLY A 322 -3.21 -21.34 13.10
N PHE A 323 -3.12 -22.58 12.63
CA PHE A 323 -3.62 -23.75 13.36
C PHE A 323 -2.82 -24.00 14.66
N LEU A 324 -1.49 -23.85 14.62
CA LEU A 324 -0.65 -23.95 15.82
C LEU A 324 -0.98 -22.86 16.85
N ALA A 325 -1.26 -21.63 16.40
CA ALA A 325 -1.67 -20.55 17.29
C ALA A 325 -3.01 -20.85 17.98
N VAL A 326 -4.00 -21.41 17.27
CA VAL A 326 -5.29 -21.83 17.84
C VAL A 326 -5.11 -22.95 18.86
N ILE A 327 -4.27 -23.96 18.57
CA ILE A 327 -3.96 -25.02 19.53
C ILE A 327 -3.33 -24.45 20.80
N LEU A 328 -2.39 -23.50 20.67
CA LEU A 328 -1.74 -22.87 21.80
C LEU A 328 -2.74 -22.10 22.67
N ILE A 329 -3.67 -21.35 22.06
CA ILE A 329 -4.73 -20.62 22.76
C ILE A 329 -5.64 -21.59 23.52
N ILE A 330 -6.06 -22.69 22.90
CA ILE A 330 -6.89 -23.71 23.55
C ILE A 330 -6.12 -24.37 24.70
N ALA A 331 -4.85 -24.71 24.51
CA ALA A 331 -4.01 -25.31 25.55
C ALA A 331 -3.85 -24.37 26.76
N VAL A 332 -3.65 -23.07 26.52
CA VAL A 332 -3.58 -22.06 27.57
C VAL A 332 -4.93 -21.90 28.27
N ALA A 333 -6.04 -21.87 27.53
CA ALA A 333 -7.38 -21.78 28.12
C ALA A 333 -7.70 -22.98 29.01
N VAL A 334 -7.40 -24.20 28.55
CA VAL A 334 -7.57 -25.43 29.33
C VAL A 334 -6.63 -25.46 30.53
N TYR A 335 -5.38 -25.03 30.37
CA TYR A 335 -4.42 -24.93 31.48
C TYR A 335 -4.90 -23.97 32.57
N VAL A 336 -5.40 -22.80 32.18
CA VAL A 336 -5.96 -21.80 33.09
C VAL A 336 -7.22 -22.32 33.78
N ASP A 337 -8.09 -23.03 33.06
CA ASP A 337 -9.33 -23.59 33.62
C ASP A 337 -9.04 -24.72 34.63
N VAL A 338 -8.14 -25.65 34.28
CA VAL A 338 -7.70 -26.74 35.17
C VAL A 338 -7.02 -26.22 36.44
N HIS A 339 -6.27 -25.11 36.34
CA HIS A 339 -5.62 -24.50 37.50
C HIS A 339 -6.50 -23.52 38.29
N LYS A 340 -7.67 -23.13 37.76
CA LYS A 340 -8.67 -22.32 38.48
C LYS A 340 -9.41 -23.12 39.56
N PHE A 341 -9.45 -24.45 39.46
CA PHE A 341 -10.15 -25.35 40.40
C PHE A 341 -9.24 -26.04 41.42
N ARG A 342 -7.98 -25.61 41.56
CA ARG A 342 -7.01 -26.20 42.52
C ARG A 342 -6.61 -25.27 43.68
N TYR A 343 -7.42 -24.26 44.01
CA TYR A 343 -7.30 -23.50 45.26
C TYR A 343 -8.64 -23.39 45.97
#